data_AF-A0A536AV57-F1
#
_entry.id   AF-A0A536AV57-F1
#
_cell.length_a   1.000
_cell.length_b   1.000
_cell.length_c   1.000
_cell.angle_alpha   90.00
_cell.angle_beta   90.00
_cell.angle_gamma   90.00
#
_symmetry.space_group_name_H-M   'P 1'
#
loop_
_entity.id
_entity.type
_entity.pdbx_description
1 polymer ?
#
loop_
_entity_poly.entity_id
_entity_poly.type
_entity_poly.pdbx_seq_one_letter_code
_entity_poly.pdbx_strand_id
1 'polypeptide(L)'
;MSRAERTLLRAIPPQKRIAIRAESQELRVYVMHLDVLGFTHKLEQFRAIINDMEARPPAPLTVIAGDLNTFGPPRLQMWRRIRSAAHEAGLVELTHGLRRTHWTAQKLDAIYARGPIAPRHRAWTLNVRASDHLPVFAEF
;
A
#
# COMPACT_ATOMS: atom_id res chain seq x y z
N MET A 1 0.90 21.85 12.42
CA MET A 1 -0.30 21.13 12.87
C MET A 1 -0.48 21.34 14.36
N SER A 2 -1.63 21.87 14.75
CA SER A 2 -2.00 22.13 16.14
C SER A 2 -2.34 20.81 16.86
N ARG A 3 -2.36 20.84 18.19
CA ARG A 3 -2.72 19.67 19.02
C ARG A 3 -4.18 19.25 18.80
N ALA A 4 -5.06 20.21 18.51
CA ALA A 4 -6.48 19.98 18.24
C ALA A 4 -6.70 19.22 16.93
N GLU A 5 -5.99 19.58 15.85
CA GLU A 5 -6.04 18.86 14.56
C GLU A 5 -5.60 17.40 14.72
N ARG A 6 -4.57 17.15 15.53
CA ARG A 6 -4.07 15.80 15.81
C ARG A 6 -5.06 14.95 16.60
N THR A 7 -5.83 15.56 17.49
CA THR A 7 -6.89 14.88 18.26
C THR A 7 -8.11 14.59 17.39
N LEU A 8 -8.52 15.54 16.53
CA LEU A 8 -9.63 15.37 15.59
C LEU A 8 -9.37 14.24 14.58
N LEU A 9 -8.17 14.19 14.00
CA LEU A 9 -7.78 13.13 13.06
C LEU A 9 -7.69 11.74 13.72
N ARG A 10 -7.55 11.67 15.06
CA ARG A 10 -7.62 10.41 15.83
C ARG A 10 -9.05 9.99 16.17
N ALA A 11 -10.01 10.91 16.11
CA ALA A 11 -11.40 10.67 16.47
C ALA A 11 -12.26 10.16 15.31
N ILE A 12 -11.74 10.20 14.08
CA ILE A 12 -12.43 9.67 12.89
C ILE A 12 -12.40 8.13 12.97
N PRO A 13 -13.56 7.44 12.90
CA PRO A 13 -13.59 5.99 12.94
C PRO A 13 -12.84 5.39 11.73
N PRO A 14 -12.14 4.26 11.91
CA PRO A 14 -11.39 3.64 10.83
C PRO A 14 -12.32 3.17 9.71
N GLN A 15 -11.92 3.36 8.46
CA GLN A 15 -12.62 2.73 7.34
C GLN A 15 -12.49 1.21 7.46
N LYS A 16 -13.62 0.51 7.40
CA LYS A 16 -13.64 -0.96 7.51
C LYS A 16 -13.39 -1.67 6.18
N ARG A 17 -13.75 -1.03 5.07
CA ARG A 17 -13.58 -1.56 3.71
C ARG A 17 -12.28 -0.98 3.13
N ILE A 18 -11.18 -1.66 3.39
CA ILE A 18 -9.83 -1.19 3.08
C ILE A 18 -9.18 -1.94 1.92
N ALA A 19 -9.72 -3.10 1.56
CA ALA A 19 -9.23 -3.90 0.46
C ALA A 19 -10.33 -4.79 -0.12
N ILE A 20 -10.22 -5.09 -1.40
CA ILE A 20 -10.94 -6.16 -2.07
C ILE A 20 -9.93 -7.25 -2.41
N ARG A 21 -10.28 -8.51 -2.15
CA ARG A 21 -9.48 -9.67 -2.55
C ARG A 21 -10.15 -10.40 -3.71
N ALA A 22 -9.38 -10.78 -4.70
CA ALA A 22 -9.75 -11.77 -5.72
C ALA A 22 -8.68 -12.88 -5.72
N GLU A 23 -9.09 -14.14 -5.88
CA GLU A 23 -8.16 -15.26 -5.87
C GLU A 23 -8.54 -16.40 -6.83
N SER A 24 -7.53 -17.08 -7.34
CA SER A 24 -7.57 -18.35 -8.08
C SER A 24 -6.55 -19.32 -7.46
N GLN A 25 -6.37 -20.49 -8.07
CA GLN A 25 -5.33 -21.45 -7.65
C GLN A 25 -3.91 -20.94 -7.88
N GLU A 26 -3.72 -19.99 -8.80
CA GLU A 26 -2.40 -19.48 -9.22
C GLU A 26 -2.09 -18.11 -8.64
N LEU A 27 -3.11 -17.29 -8.39
CA LEU A 27 -2.96 -15.87 -8.09
C LEU A 27 -3.90 -15.43 -6.97
N ARG A 28 -3.36 -14.63 -6.05
CA ARG A 28 -4.14 -13.84 -5.09
C ARG A 28 -3.82 -12.36 -5.27
N VAL A 29 -4.86 -11.54 -5.44
CA VAL A 29 -4.71 -10.08 -5.56
C VAL A 29 -5.51 -9.40 -4.47
N TYR A 30 -4.88 -8.47 -3.77
CA TYR A 30 -5.52 -7.49 -2.92
C TYR A 30 -5.41 -6.11 -3.58
N VAL A 31 -6.55 -5.47 -3.81
CA VAL A 31 -6.62 -4.05 -4.17
C VAL A 31 -6.92 -3.27 -2.90
N MET A 32 -5.98 -2.47 -2.42
CA MET A 32 -6.06 -1.75 -1.16
C MET A 32 -6.27 -0.24 -1.33
N HIS A 33 -6.95 0.36 -0.36
CA HIS A 33 -7.08 1.80 -0.21
C HIS A 33 -7.15 2.11 1.29
N LEU A 34 -6.02 2.51 1.86
CA LEU A 34 -5.90 2.79 3.30
C LEU A 34 -6.51 4.16 3.64
N ASP A 35 -6.80 4.41 4.92
CA ASP A 35 -7.44 5.65 5.35
C ASP A 35 -6.67 6.90 4.93
N VAL A 36 -7.36 7.94 4.46
CA VAL A 36 -6.77 9.26 4.17
C VAL A 36 -6.41 9.98 5.48
N LEU A 37 -7.37 10.14 6.39
CA LEU A 37 -7.28 11.01 7.57
C LEU A 37 -6.84 10.28 8.86
N GLY A 38 -7.02 8.95 8.93
CA GLY A 38 -6.70 8.11 10.10
C GLY A 38 -5.24 7.64 10.13
N PHE A 39 -4.29 8.52 10.46
CA PHE A 39 -2.85 8.18 10.52
C PHE A 39 -2.50 6.99 11.41
N THR A 40 -3.27 6.75 12.47
CA THR A 40 -3.05 5.65 13.41
C THR A 40 -3.39 4.28 12.82
N HIS A 41 -4.36 4.23 11.91
CA HIS A 41 -4.96 2.96 11.48
C HIS A 41 -4.35 2.39 10.22
N LYS A 42 -3.63 3.18 9.41
CA LYS A 42 -3.02 2.69 8.15
C LYS A 42 -2.16 1.43 8.34
N LEU A 43 -1.33 1.39 9.38
CA LEU A 43 -0.51 0.21 9.67
C LEU A 43 -1.35 -0.98 10.14
N GLU A 44 -2.39 -0.73 10.95
CA GLU A 44 -3.31 -1.76 11.42
C GLU A 44 -4.12 -2.34 10.25
N GLN A 45 -4.59 -1.49 9.35
CA GLN A 45 -5.28 -1.85 8.12
C GLN A 45 -4.37 -2.68 7.20
N PHE A 46 -3.13 -2.26 6.98
CA PHE A 46 -2.18 -3.04 6.19
C PHE A 46 -1.87 -4.40 6.86
N ARG A 47 -1.71 -4.43 8.18
CA ARG A 47 -1.56 -5.68 8.94
C ARG A 47 -2.79 -6.58 8.85
N ALA A 48 -4.01 -6.03 8.77
CA ALA A 48 -5.21 -6.82 8.56
C ALA A 48 -5.18 -7.54 7.19
N ILE A 49 -4.66 -6.89 6.15
CA ILE A 49 -4.43 -7.53 4.84
C ILE A 49 -3.38 -8.65 4.95
N ILE A 50 -2.26 -8.40 5.63
CA ILE A 50 -1.24 -9.44 5.89
C ILE A 50 -1.83 -10.61 6.67
N ASN A 51 -2.60 -10.35 7.72
CA ASN A 51 -3.20 -11.40 8.53
C ASN A 51 -4.20 -12.24 7.72
N ASP A 52 -5.01 -11.63 6.84
CA ASP A 52 -5.88 -12.38 5.92
C ASP A 52 -5.06 -13.20 4.91
N MET A 53 -3.93 -12.68 4.44
CA MET A 53 -3.01 -13.39 3.55
C MET A 53 -2.37 -14.62 4.24
N GLU A 54 -1.93 -14.49 5.49
CA GLU A 54 -1.30 -15.57 6.27
C GLU A 54 -2.30 -16.63 6.76
N ALA A 55 -3.54 -16.23 7.06
CA ALA A 55 -4.59 -17.15 7.51
C ALA A 55 -5.13 -18.07 6.39
N ARG A 56 -4.57 -17.99 5.18
CA ARG A 56 -5.03 -18.70 3.99
C ARG A 56 -3.97 -19.66 3.45
N PRO A 57 -4.39 -20.68 2.68
CA PRO A 57 -3.45 -21.46 1.88
C PRO A 57 -2.58 -20.53 1.03
N PRO A 58 -1.26 -20.78 0.94
CA PRO A 58 -0.37 -20.04 0.06
C PRO A 58 -0.85 -20.12 -1.39
N ALA A 59 -0.82 -18.98 -2.10
CA ALA A 59 -0.98 -18.93 -3.55
C ALA A 59 0.42 -18.82 -4.19
N PRO A 60 0.64 -19.41 -5.39
CA PRO A 60 1.92 -19.30 -6.10
C PRO A 60 2.40 -17.86 -6.28
N LEU A 61 1.46 -16.95 -6.57
CA LEU A 61 1.71 -15.52 -6.60
C LEU A 61 0.67 -14.77 -5.75
N THR A 62 1.13 -13.89 -4.86
CA THR A 62 0.29 -12.93 -4.16
C THR A 62 0.72 -11.52 -4.50
N VAL A 63 -0.24 -10.65 -4.85
CA VAL A 63 -0.03 -9.22 -5.12
C VAL A 63 -0.91 -8.39 -4.19
N ILE A 64 -0.34 -7.35 -3.59
CA ILE A 64 -1.06 -6.33 -2.82
C ILE A 64 -0.76 -4.98 -3.45
N ALA A 65 -1.76 -4.32 -4.02
CA ALA A 65 -1.57 -3.09 -4.78
C ALA A 65 -2.62 -2.04 -4.43
N GLY A 66 -2.22 -0.77 -4.42
CA GLY A 66 -3.14 0.36 -4.30
C GLY A 66 -2.58 1.50 -3.48
N ASP A 67 -3.49 2.32 -2.95
CA ASP A 67 -3.16 3.58 -2.29
C ASP A 67 -2.99 3.41 -0.78
N LEU A 68 -1.80 3.75 -0.27
CA LEU A 68 -1.48 3.69 1.15
C LEU A 68 -1.88 4.98 1.88
N ASN A 69 -2.24 6.03 1.14
CA ASN A 69 -2.68 7.32 1.65
C ASN A 69 -1.71 7.94 2.65
N THR A 70 -0.40 7.72 2.49
CA THR A 70 0.64 8.19 3.43
C THR A 70 0.94 9.69 3.29
N PHE A 71 -0.08 10.50 3.06
CA PHE A 71 -0.02 11.96 3.04
C PHE A 71 0.60 12.49 4.32
N GLY A 72 1.69 13.26 4.27
CA GLY A 72 2.16 13.96 5.47
C GLY A 72 3.64 14.27 5.49
N PRO A 73 4.13 14.93 6.56
CA PRO A 73 5.53 15.28 6.69
C PRO A 73 6.44 14.06 6.56
N PRO A 74 7.58 14.14 5.83
CA PRO A 74 8.54 13.04 5.67
C PRO A 74 9.03 12.40 6.98
N ARG A 75 8.90 13.11 8.10
CA ARG A 75 9.22 12.62 9.45
C ARG A 75 8.22 11.58 9.98
N LEU A 76 7.05 11.43 9.37
CA LEU A 76 6.10 10.37 9.69
C LEU A 76 6.61 9.05 9.10
N GLN A 77 7.14 8.21 9.98
CA GLN A 77 7.70 6.88 9.70
C GLN A 77 6.69 5.87 9.12
N MET A 78 5.49 6.29 8.69
CA MET A 78 4.42 5.37 8.28
C MET A 78 4.84 4.51 7.09
N TRP A 79 5.43 5.12 6.05
CA TRP A 79 5.94 4.35 4.91
C TRP A 79 6.99 3.32 5.34
N ARG A 80 7.90 3.71 6.24
CA ARG A 80 8.94 2.81 6.77
C ARG A 80 8.33 1.67 7.57
N ARG A 81 7.30 1.94 8.37
CA ARG A 81 6.59 0.92 9.17
C ARG A 81 5.81 -0.04 8.29
N ILE A 82 5.11 0.45 7.27
CA ILE A 82 4.40 -0.38 6.30
C ILE A 82 5.41 -1.24 5.52
N ARG A 83 6.52 -0.65 5.05
CA ARG A 83 7.60 -1.40 4.39
C ARG A 83 8.20 -2.48 5.30
N SER A 84 8.43 -2.19 6.58
CA SER A 84 8.91 -3.18 7.56
C SER A 84 7.93 -4.33 7.70
N ALA A 85 6.64 -4.03 7.91
CA ALA A 85 5.60 -5.05 8.03
C ALA A 85 5.46 -5.89 6.76
N ALA A 86 5.58 -5.28 5.58
CA ALA A 86 5.57 -6.00 4.30
C ALA A 86 6.77 -6.96 4.21
N HIS A 87 7.97 -6.47 4.51
CA HIS A 87 9.19 -7.27 4.49
C HIS A 87 9.11 -8.45 5.49
N GLU A 88 8.62 -8.21 6.71
CA GLU A 88 8.38 -9.24 7.73
C GLU A 88 7.41 -10.34 7.25
N ALA A 89 6.46 -10.00 6.37
CA ALA A 89 5.53 -10.95 5.74
C ALA A 89 6.05 -11.60 4.44
N GLY A 90 7.33 -11.36 4.09
CA GLY A 90 7.95 -11.88 2.86
C GLY A 90 7.47 -11.20 1.58
N LEU A 91 6.94 -9.99 1.66
CA LEU A 91 6.53 -9.20 0.51
C LEU A 91 7.68 -8.31 -0.01
N VAL A 92 7.86 -8.30 -1.32
CA VAL A 92 8.79 -7.43 -2.05
C VAL A 92 8.05 -6.20 -2.56
N GLU A 93 8.53 -4.99 -2.25
CA GLU A 93 7.97 -3.74 -2.82
C GLU A 93 8.44 -3.55 -4.26
N LEU A 94 7.57 -3.81 -5.23
CA LEU A 94 7.89 -3.66 -6.65
C LEU A 94 8.09 -2.19 -7.06
N THR A 95 7.45 -1.26 -6.33
CA THR A 95 7.50 0.18 -6.65
C THR A 95 8.59 0.94 -5.91
N HIS A 96 9.56 0.27 -5.25
CA HIS A 96 10.54 0.94 -4.37
C HIS A 96 11.35 2.06 -5.03
N GLY A 97 11.58 1.98 -6.34
CA GLY A 97 12.32 2.98 -7.13
C GLY A 97 11.49 4.20 -7.54
N LEU A 98 10.16 4.15 -7.44
CA LEU A 98 9.30 5.28 -7.75
C LEU A 98 9.43 6.35 -6.68
N ARG A 99 9.46 7.62 -7.12
CA ARG A 99 9.46 8.80 -6.26
C ARG A 99 8.11 9.49 -6.18
N ARG A 100 7.25 9.27 -7.19
CA ARG A 100 5.96 9.95 -7.35
C ARG A 100 4.92 9.02 -7.97
N THR A 101 3.74 9.01 -7.38
CA THR A 101 2.53 8.37 -7.92
C THR A 101 1.32 9.32 -7.92
N HIS A 102 1.51 10.56 -7.48
CA HIS A 102 0.46 11.58 -7.41
C HIS A 102 0.96 12.92 -8.00
N TRP A 103 0.06 13.74 -8.56
CA TRP A 103 0.42 15.01 -9.22
C TRP A 103 1.16 16.00 -8.32
N THR A 104 0.91 15.99 -7.01
CA THR A 104 1.60 16.82 -6.00
C THR A 104 3.01 16.35 -5.64
N ALA A 105 3.65 15.54 -6.50
CA ALA A 105 4.99 14.98 -6.29
C ALA A 105 5.12 14.00 -5.12
N GLN A 106 4.00 13.49 -4.60
CA GLN A 106 3.99 12.50 -3.52
C GLN A 106 3.98 11.06 -4.05
N LYS A 107 4.52 10.15 -3.24
CA LYS A 107 4.37 8.71 -3.41
C LYS A 107 3.34 8.21 -2.39
N LEU A 108 2.22 7.76 -2.91
CA LEU A 108 1.07 7.30 -2.13
C LEU A 108 0.74 5.84 -2.43
N ASP A 109 1.04 5.40 -3.65
CA ASP A 109 0.69 4.07 -4.15
C ASP A 109 1.88 3.11 -4.08
N ALA A 110 1.61 1.84 -3.81
CA ALA A 110 2.59 0.78 -3.93
C ALA A 110 2.01 -0.52 -4.48
N ILE A 111 2.92 -1.33 -5.02
CA ILE A 111 2.66 -2.70 -5.42
C ILE A 111 3.65 -3.57 -4.65
N TYR A 112 3.13 -4.52 -3.89
CA TYR A 112 3.88 -5.54 -3.17
C TYR A 112 3.58 -6.91 -3.78
N ALA A 113 4.58 -7.78 -3.84
CA ALA A 113 4.38 -9.14 -4.32
C ALA A 113 5.11 -10.18 -3.47
N ARG A 114 4.56 -11.38 -3.39
CA ARG A 114 5.17 -12.56 -2.77
C ARG A 114 5.00 -13.76 -3.69
N GLY A 115 6.09 -14.49 -3.92
CA GLY A 115 6.17 -15.59 -4.88
C GLY A 115 7.55 -15.64 -5.55
N PRO A 116 7.69 -16.30 -6.71
CA PRO A 116 8.92 -16.34 -7.48
C PRO A 116 9.16 -14.99 -8.20
N ILE A 117 9.53 -13.96 -7.43
CA ILE A 117 9.82 -12.62 -7.94
C ILE A 117 11.27 -12.55 -8.41
N ALA A 118 11.51 -12.07 -9.65
CA ALA A 118 12.87 -11.91 -10.13
C ALA A 118 13.64 -10.87 -9.29
N PRO A 119 14.98 -11.03 -9.14
CA PRO A 119 15.80 -10.04 -8.42
C PRO A 119 15.80 -8.65 -9.07
N ARG A 120 15.47 -8.58 -10.36
CA ARG A 120 15.32 -7.34 -11.11
C ARG A 120 13.87 -7.22 -11.54
N HIS A 121 13.25 -6.15 -11.10
CA HIS A 121 11.91 -5.75 -11.46
C HIS A 121 11.91 -4.26 -11.79
N ARG A 122 10.91 -3.83 -12.55
CA ARG A 122 10.75 -2.44 -12.96
C ARG A 122 9.37 -1.98 -12.55
N ALA A 123 9.29 -0.71 -12.15
CA ALA A 123 8.02 0.00 -11.98
C ALA A 123 8.07 1.35 -12.69
N TRP A 124 6.92 1.80 -13.19
CA TRP A 124 6.78 3.09 -13.85
C TRP A 124 5.39 3.68 -13.61
N THR A 125 5.25 4.97 -13.90
CA THR A 125 3.97 5.65 -13.91
C THR A 125 3.66 6.19 -15.29
N LEU A 126 2.37 6.28 -15.63
CA LEU A 126 1.92 6.95 -16.85
C LEU A 126 1.33 8.32 -16.51
N ASN A 127 1.74 9.34 -17.24
CA ASN A 127 1.22 10.70 -17.07
C ASN A 127 -0.08 10.85 -17.87
N VAL A 128 -1.19 10.46 -17.27
CA VAL A 128 -2.54 10.62 -17.85
C VAL A 128 -3.33 11.66 -17.06
N ARG A 129 -4.01 12.57 -17.77
CA ARG A 129 -4.83 13.64 -17.14
C ARG A 129 -6.26 13.16 -16.90
N ALA A 130 -6.41 12.04 -16.20
CA ALA A 130 -7.72 11.47 -15.84
C ALA A 130 -7.98 11.46 -14.32
N SER A 131 -6.92 11.57 -13.52
CA SER A 131 -6.94 11.67 -12.07
C SER A 131 -5.68 12.40 -11.59
N ASP A 132 -5.76 12.88 -10.37
CA ASP A 132 -4.67 13.31 -9.50
C ASP A 132 -3.67 12.17 -9.19
N HIS A 133 -4.11 10.91 -9.15
CA HIS A 133 -3.21 9.75 -9.11
C HIS A 133 -2.72 9.38 -10.51
N LEU A 134 -1.45 9.00 -10.59
CA LEU A 134 -0.83 8.44 -11.78
C LEU A 134 -1.00 6.92 -11.74
N PRO A 135 -1.47 6.28 -12.82
CA PRO A 135 -1.45 4.83 -12.93
C PRO A 135 -0.04 4.28 -12.71
N VAL A 136 0.06 3.28 -11.84
CA VAL A 136 1.31 2.63 -11.45
C VAL A 136 1.37 1.23 -12.03
N PHE A 137 2.48 0.91 -12.68
CA PHE A 137 2.73 -0.39 -13.29
C PHE A 137 4.00 -1.01 -12.71
N ALA A 138 4.05 -2.33 -12.71
CA ALA A 138 5.24 -3.10 -12.37
C ALA A 138 5.36 -4.37 -13.22
N GLU A 139 6.59 -4.79 -13.50
CA GLU A 139 6.95 -6.05 -14.18
C GLU A 139 8.15 -6.69 -13.45
N PHE A 140 8.17 -8.03 -13.36
CA PHE A 140 9.20 -8.83 -12.71
C PHE A 140 9.29 -10.22 -13.35
#